data_AF-B5YSY6-F1
#
_entry.id   AF-B5YSY6-F1
#
_cell.length_a   1.000
_cell.length_b   1.000
_cell.length_c   1.000
_cell.angle_alpha   90.00
_cell.angle_beta   90.00
_cell.angle_gamma   90.00
#
_symmetry.space_group_name_H-M   'P 1'
#
loop_
_entity.id
_entity.type
_entity.pdbx_description
1 polymer ?
#
loop_
_entity_poly.entity_id
_entity_poly.type
_entity_poly.pdbx_seq_one_letter_code
_entity_poly.pdbx_strand_id
1 'polypeptide(L)'
;MFEQRVNSDVLTVSTVNSQDQVTQKPLRDSVKQALKNYFAQLNGQDVNDLYELVLAEVEQPLLDMVMQYTRGNQTRAALMMGINRGTLRKKLKKYGMN
;
A
#
# COMPACT_ATOMS: atom_id res chain seq x y z
N MET A 1 -3.18 25.93 -0.54
CA MET A 1 -2.89 24.49 -0.41
C MET A 1 -4.10 23.77 -0.98
N PHE A 2 -4.08 23.38 -2.26
CA PHE A 2 -5.18 22.60 -2.80
C PHE A 2 -5.11 21.23 -2.17
N GLU A 3 -6.10 20.87 -1.37
CA GLU A 3 -6.37 19.47 -1.06
C GLU A 3 -6.56 18.79 -2.41
N GLN A 4 -5.51 18.12 -2.91
CA GLN A 4 -5.70 17.13 -3.95
C GLN A 4 -6.70 16.15 -3.36
N ARG A 5 -7.96 16.24 -3.79
CA ARG A 5 -8.94 15.20 -3.52
C ARG A 5 -8.28 13.91 -3.98
N VAL A 6 -7.91 13.07 -3.02
CA VAL A 6 -7.44 11.72 -3.31
C VAL A 6 -8.64 11.01 -3.89
N ASN A 7 -8.79 11.07 -5.22
CA ASN A 7 -9.84 10.36 -5.93
C ASN A 7 -9.58 8.88 -5.67
N SER A 8 -10.41 8.29 -4.81
CA SER A 8 -10.34 6.87 -4.41
C SER A 8 -10.40 5.92 -5.59
N ASP A 9 -10.92 6.41 -6.72
CA ASP A 9 -11.27 5.62 -7.90
C ASP A 9 -10.05 5.30 -8.78
N VAL A 10 -8.86 5.84 -8.47
CA VAL A 10 -7.64 5.59 -9.26
C VAL A 10 -6.93 4.30 -8.80
N LEU A 11 -6.97 3.98 -7.51
CA LEU A 11 -6.31 2.80 -6.94
C LEU A 11 -7.36 1.72 -6.64
N THR A 12 -7.71 0.95 -7.65
CA THR A 12 -8.67 -0.16 -7.54
C THR A 12 -7.97 -1.52 -7.51
N VAL A 13 -8.63 -2.48 -6.87
CA VAL A 13 -8.25 -3.90 -6.88
C VAL A 13 -9.41 -4.69 -7.48
N SER A 14 -9.09 -5.58 -8.40
CA SER A 14 -10.05 -6.54 -8.97
C SER A 14 -10.40 -7.61 -7.94
N THR A 15 -11.69 -7.85 -7.73
CA THR A 15 -12.18 -8.99 -6.94
C THR A 15 -13.27 -9.72 -7.69
N VAL A 16 -13.41 -11.03 -7.45
CA VAL A 16 -14.49 -11.83 -8.02
C VAL A 16 -15.65 -11.86 -7.04
N ASN A 17 -16.86 -11.58 -7.50
CA ASN A 17 -18.07 -11.66 -6.68
C ASN A 17 -18.68 -13.08 -6.73
N SER A 18 -19.78 -13.31 -6.00
CA SER A 18 -20.48 -14.61 -5.95
C SER A 18 -21.11 -15.07 -7.26
N GLN A 19 -21.06 -14.25 -8.32
CA GLN A 19 -21.59 -14.55 -9.65
C GLN A 19 -20.46 -14.70 -10.69
N ASP A 20 -19.22 -14.97 -10.23
CA ASP A 20 -18.00 -15.07 -11.04
C ASP A 20 -17.65 -13.83 -11.88
N GLN A 21 -18.24 -12.67 -11.54
CA GLN A 21 -17.96 -11.42 -12.21
C GLN A 21 -16.80 -10.69 -11.52
N VAL A 22 -15.86 -10.21 -12.31
CA VAL A 22 -14.78 -9.33 -11.85
C VAL A 22 -15.34 -7.94 -11.59
N THR A 23 -15.27 -7.49 -10.35
CA THR A 23 -15.62 -6.13 -9.94
C THR A 23 -14.40 -5.38 -9.41
N GLN A 24 -14.36 -4.07 -9.64
CA GLN A 24 -13.32 -3.18 -9.13
C GLN A 24 -13.77 -2.56 -7.82
N LYS A 25 -12.91 -2.59 -6.80
CA LYS A 25 -13.15 -1.86 -5.56
C LYS A 25 -11.94 -1.02 -5.17
N PRO A 26 -12.13 0.13 -4.50
CA PRO A 26 -11.02 0.91 -3.98
C PRO A 26 -10.10 0.10 -3.06
N LEU A 27 -8.80 0.35 -3.11
CA LEU A 27 -7.79 -0.32 -2.27
C LEU A 27 -8.14 -0.26 -0.77
N ARG A 28 -8.72 0.85 -0.29
CA ARG A 28 -9.17 1.02 1.11
C ARG A 28 -10.16 -0.05 1.56
N ASP A 29 -11.02 -0.54 0.66
CA ASP A 29 -12.02 -1.56 0.99
C ASP A 29 -11.36 -2.93 1.12
N SER A 30 -10.32 -3.20 0.30
CA SER A 30 -9.47 -4.39 0.47
C SER A 30 -8.76 -4.38 1.82
N VAL A 31 -8.20 -3.24 2.23
CA VAL A 31 -7.56 -3.09 3.56
C VAL A 31 -8.57 -3.34 4.69
N LYS A 32 -9.76 -2.75 4.61
CA LYS A 32 -10.83 -2.96 5.59
C LYS A 32 -11.24 -4.43 5.68
N GLN A 33 -11.36 -5.11 4.54
CA GLN A 33 -11.68 -6.53 4.49
C GLN A 33 -10.58 -7.39 5.11
N ALA A 34 -9.32 -7.13 4.79
CA ALA A 34 -8.18 -7.85 5.34
C ALA A 34 -8.12 -7.73 6.88
N LEU A 35 -8.30 -6.51 7.40
CA LEU A 35 -8.34 -6.26 8.84
C LEU A 35 -9.53 -6.94 9.54
N LYS A 36 -10.71 -6.92 8.92
CA LYS A 36 -11.88 -7.63 9.46
C LYS A 36 -11.61 -9.12 9.58
N ASN A 37 -11.00 -9.73 8.56
CA ASN A 37 -10.65 -11.15 8.56
C ASN A 37 -9.59 -11.45 9.63
N TYR A 38 -8.56 -10.61 9.72
CA TYR A 38 -7.50 -10.74 10.72
C TYR A 38 -8.07 -10.68 12.15
N PHE A 39 -8.89 -9.67 12.46
CA PHE A 39 -9.51 -9.53 13.78
C PHE A 39 -10.47 -10.68 14.13
N ALA A 40 -11.17 -11.25 13.15
CA ALA A 40 -12.00 -12.43 13.37
C ALA A 40 -11.19 -13.68 13.77
N GLN A 41 -9.89 -13.72 13.43
CA GLN A 41 -8.99 -14.84 13.72
C GLN A 41 -8.21 -14.67 15.02
N LEU A 42 -8.22 -13.47 15.64
CA LEU A 42 -7.46 -13.22 16.86
C LEU A 42 -7.94 -14.03 18.06
N ASN A 43 -9.18 -14.52 18.07
CA ASN A 43 -9.73 -15.32 19.18
C ASN A 43 -9.53 -14.64 20.57
N GLY A 44 -9.57 -13.31 20.62
CA GLY A 44 -9.36 -12.53 21.84
C GLY A 44 -7.90 -12.25 22.21
N GLN A 45 -6.93 -12.62 21.37
CA GLN A 45 -5.52 -12.27 21.58
C GLN A 45 -5.25 -10.80 21.23
N ASP A 46 -4.41 -10.17 22.05
CA ASP A 46 -3.90 -8.83 21.79
C ASP A 46 -2.89 -8.83 20.64
N VAL A 47 -2.86 -7.72 19.90
CA VAL A 47 -1.92 -7.50 18.78
C VAL A 47 -1.12 -6.24 19.03
N ASN A 48 0.20 -6.36 18.96
CA ASN A 48 1.13 -5.24 19.01
C ASN A 48 1.62 -4.90 17.59
N ASP A 49 2.03 -3.65 17.38
CA ASP A 49 2.66 -3.17 16.14
C ASP A 49 1.84 -3.35 14.85
N LEU A 50 0.51 -3.49 14.97
CA LEU A 50 -0.39 -3.67 13.82
C LEU A 50 -0.27 -2.56 12.77
N TYR A 51 -0.03 -1.32 13.22
CA TYR A 51 0.19 -0.20 12.31
C TYR A 51 1.37 -0.46 11.37
N GLU A 52 2.50 -0.93 11.91
CA GLU A 52 3.71 -1.21 11.14
C GLU A 52 3.52 -2.42 10.22
N LEU A 53 2.79 -3.45 10.68
CA LEU A 53 2.41 -4.60 9.88
C LEU A 53 1.59 -4.17 8.64
N VAL A 54 0.52 -3.40 8.86
CA VAL A 54 -0.34 -2.90 7.77
C VAL A 54 0.42 -1.94 6.86
N LEU A 55 1.26 -1.07 7.44
CA LEU A 55 2.07 -0.15 6.66
C LEU A 55 3.04 -0.92 5.76
N ALA A 56 3.66 -2.01 6.22
CA ALA A 56 4.56 -2.83 5.41
C ALA A 56 3.87 -3.49 4.21
N GLU A 57 2.66 -4.02 4.40
CA GLU A 57 1.84 -4.60 3.32
C GLU A 57 1.53 -3.61 2.19
N VAL A 58 1.52 -2.31 2.47
CA VAL A 58 1.24 -1.27 1.47
C VAL A 58 2.52 -0.62 0.97
N GLU A 59 3.46 -0.30 1.87
CA GLU A 59 4.66 0.46 1.56
C GLU A 59 5.65 -0.32 0.72
N GLN A 60 5.86 -1.61 1.01
CA GLN A 60 6.80 -2.44 0.26
C GLN A 60 6.41 -2.57 -1.22
N PRO A 61 5.19 -3.01 -1.59
CA PRO A 61 4.80 -3.10 -3.01
C PRO A 61 4.73 -1.73 -3.69
N LEU A 62 4.39 -0.67 -2.95
CA LEU A 62 4.45 0.70 -3.48
C LEU A 62 5.88 1.05 -3.91
N LEU A 63 6.87 0.81 -3.05
CA LEU A 63 8.27 1.08 -3.35
C LEU A 63 8.74 0.28 -4.57
N ASP A 64 8.45 -1.03 -4.59
CA ASP A 64 8.83 -1.91 -5.69
C ASP A 64 8.25 -1.43 -7.03
N MET A 65 6.94 -1.23 -7.10
CA MET A 65 6.26 -0.80 -8.33
C MET A 65 6.74 0.57 -8.81
N VAL A 66 6.97 1.52 -7.90
CA VAL A 66 7.52 2.84 -8.26
C VAL A 66 8.95 2.73 -8.77
N MET A 67 9.79 1.91 -8.13
CA MET A 67 11.17 1.72 -8.56
C MET A 67 11.26 1.05 -9.93
N GLN A 68 10.39 0.07 -10.21
CA GLN A 68 10.25 -0.54 -11.54
C GLN A 68 9.79 0.49 -12.58
N TYR A 69 8.71 1.24 -12.29
CA TYR A 69 8.16 2.24 -13.19
C TYR A 69 9.17 3.35 -13.52
N THR A 70 10.00 3.73 -12.55
CA THR A 70 11.05 4.73 -12.71
C THR A 70 12.38 4.15 -13.16
N ARG A 71 12.45 2.85 -13.46
CA ARG A 71 13.64 2.13 -13.94
C ARG A 71 14.86 2.34 -13.04
N GLY A 72 14.67 2.25 -11.72
CA GLY A 72 15.74 2.44 -10.74
C GLY A 72 16.07 3.90 -10.40
N ASN A 73 15.45 4.89 -11.06
CA ASN A 73 15.77 6.31 -10.82
C ASN A 73 15.13 6.80 -9.51
N GLN A 74 15.90 6.72 -8.41
CA GLN A 74 15.46 7.14 -7.08
C GLN A 74 15.06 8.62 -6.98
N THR A 75 15.64 9.52 -7.75
CA THR A 75 15.24 10.94 -7.74
C THR A 75 13.84 11.09 -8.32
N ARG A 76 13.57 10.44 -9.46
CA ARG A 76 12.24 10.42 -10.08
C ARG A 76 11.22 9.70 -9.20
N ALA A 77 11.61 8.58 -8.58
CA ALA A 77 10.75 7.84 -7.64
C ALA A 77 10.36 8.71 -6.44
N ALA A 78 11.31 9.38 -5.82
CA ALA A 78 11.06 10.26 -4.68
C ALA A 78 10.11 11.41 -5.03
N LEU A 79 10.32 12.04 -6.20
CA LEU A 79 9.41 13.07 -6.73
C LEU A 79 8.01 12.52 -6.99
N MET A 80 7.89 11.34 -7.61
CA MET A 80 6.60 10.68 -7.89
C MET A 80 5.84 10.33 -6.60
N MET A 81 6.55 9.92 -5.57
CA MET A 81 5.99 9.60 -4.25
C MET A 81 5.75 10.84 -3.36
N GLY A 82 6.19 12.03 -3.77
CA GLY A 82 6.07 13.25 -2.97
C GLY A 82 6.91 13.24 -1.69
N ILE A 83 8.01 12.49 -1.65
CA ILE A 83 8.89 12.38 -0.48
C ILE A 83 10.32 12.84 -0.79
N ASN A 84 11.08 13.19 0.25
CA ASN A 84 12.50 13.47 0.09
C ASN A 84 13.26 12.20 -0.34
N ARG A 85 14.24 12.35 -1.23
CA ARG A 85 15.11 11.24 -1.69
C ARG A 85 15.80 10.49 -0.54
N GLY A 86 16.21 11.19 0.53
CA GLY A 86 16.75 10.60 1.74
C GLY A 86 15.75 9.71 2.47
N THR A 87 14.48 10.10 2.51
CA THR A 87 13.39 9.27 3.06
C THR A 87 13.18 8.03 2.21
N LEU A 88 13.14 8.17 0.88
CA LEU A 88 13.05 7.02 -0.03
C LEU A 88 14.19 6.02 0.22
N ARG A 89 15.44 6.47 0.31
CA ARG A 89 16.60 5.59 0.58
C ARG A 89 16.47 4.82 1.89
N LYS A 90 16.02 5.49 2.97
CA LYS A 90 15.79 4.83 4.26
C LYS A 90 14.72 3.75 4.15
N LYS A 91 13.63 4.02 3.42
CA LYS A 91 12.55 3.06 3.17
C LYS A 91 13.03 1.88 2.32
N LEU A 92 13.73 2.11 1.22
CA LEU A 92 14.31 1.03 0.40
C LEU A 92 15.25 0.13 1.23
N LYS A 93 16.11 0.72 2.08
CA LYS A 93 16.98 -0.05 2.98
C LYS A 93 16.18 -0.87 4.00
N LYS A 94 15.11 -0.32 4.57
CA LYS A 94 14.23 -1.02 5.51
C LYS A 94 13.65 -2.31 4.90
N TYR A 95 13.33 -2.30 3.60
CA TYR A 95 12.78 -3.46 2.88
C TYR A 95 13.83 -4.25 2.07
N GLY A 96 15.14 -3.98 2.23
CA GLY A 96 16.20 -4.71 1.51
C GLY A 96 16.23 -4.49 -0.01
N MET A 97 15.75 -3.34 -0.49
CA MET A 97 15.63 -2.99 -1.93
C MET A 97 16.73 -2.04 -2.42
N ASN A 98 17.93 -2.09 -1.82
CA ASN A 98 18.99 -1.11 -2.06
C ASN A 98 20.31 -1.73 -2.51
#